data_AF-A0A418IMZ9-F1
#
_entry.id   AF-A0A418IMZ9-F1
#
_cell.length_a   1.000
_cell.length_b   1.000
_cell.length_c   1.000
_cell.angle_alpha   90.00
_cell.angle_beta   90.00
_cell.angle_gamma   90.00
#
_symmetry.space_group_name_H-M   'P 1'
#
loop_
_entity.id
_entity.type
_entity.pdbx_description
1 polymer ?
#
loop_
_entity_poly.entity_id
_entity_poly.type
_entity_poly.pdbx_seq_one_letter_code
_entity_poly.pdbx_strand_id
1 'polypeptide(L)'
;MFKSFQTEEIEQGKYPDLEVFLNECNLAYQDTSLYTFKDPVSPHLAFKRETNKKLDKYKLRERINMLDLNFDFVLIEGAGGIAVPIYEENQNFYMTLLYNEASILIL
;
A
#
# COMPACT_ATOMS: atom_id res chain seq x y z
N MET A 1 -0.77 -1.44 11.75
CA MET A 1 -0.75 -2.16 10.46
C MET A 1 -0.85 -1.16 9.34
N PHE A 2 -0.18 -1.42 8.22
CA PHE A 2 -0.17 -0.52 7.06
C PHE A 2 -0.21 -1.32 5.75
N LYS A 3 -1.25 -1.10 4.96
CA LYS A 3 -1.40 -1.67 3.62
C LYS A 3 -1.22 -0.58 2.58
N SER A 4 0.01 -0.49 2.08
CA SER A 4 0.46 0.56 1.15
C SER A 4 -0.46 0.69 -0.07
N PHE A 5 -0.97 -0.44 -0.57
CA PHE A 5 -1.86 -0.53 -1.73
C PHE A 5 -3.03 -1.44 -1.41
N GLN A 6 -4.23 -0.87 -1.37
CA GLN A 6 -5.48 -1.59 -1.24
C GLN A 6 -6.18 -1.65 -2.59
N THR A 7 -6.62 -2.83 -2.99
CA THR A 7 -7.41 -3.05 -4.20
C THR A 7 -8.80 -3.54 -3.81
N GLU A 8 -9.73 -3.59 -4.76
CA GLU A 8 -11.12 -4.02 -4.53
C GLU A 8 -11.91 -3.05 -3.62
N GLU A 9 -12.60 -2.08 -4.23
CA GLU A 9 -13.63 -1.30 -3.55
C GLU A 9 -14.90 -2.15 -3.46
N ILE A 10 -15.41 -2.35 -2.24
CA ILE A 10 -16.65 -3.10 -2.00
C ILE A 10 -17.86 -2.21 -2.30
N GLU A 11 -18.07 -1.15 -1.53
CA GLU A 11 -19.18 -0.21 -1.72
C GLU A 11 -18.82 1.19 -1.21
N GLN A 12 -19.17 2.23 -1.99
CA GLN A 12 -19.14 3.64 -1.57
C GLN A 12 -17.80 4.10 -0.94
N GLY A 13 -16.67 3.68 -1.51
CA GLY A 13 -15.33 4.03 -1.04
C GLY A 13 -14.81 3.19 0.12
N LYS A 14 -15.50 2.12 0.49
CA LYS A 14 -15.04 1.16 1.51
C LYS A 14 -14.14 0.10 0.89
N TYR A 15 -13.18 -0.35 1.69
CA TYR A 15 -12.24 -1.40 1.30
C TYR A 15 -12.12 -2.44 2.41
N PRO A 16 -12.05 -3.74 2.08
CA PRO A 16 -12.20 -4.82 3.05
C PRO A 16 -11.17 -4.75 4.19
N ASP A 17 -9.88 -4.67 3.88
CA ASP A 17 -8.84 -4.68 4.94
C ASP A 17 -8.81 -3.37 5.72
N LEU A 18 -9.12 -2.24 5.06
CA LEU A 18 -9.17 -0.94 5.72
C LEU A 18 -10.38 -0.84 6.66
N GLU A 19 -11.53 -1.43 6.31
CA GLU A 19 -12.67 -1.56 7.22
C GLU A 19 -12.30 -2.43 8.42
N VAL A 20 -11.54 -3.52 8.24
CA VAL A 20 -11.06 -4.33 9.37
C VAL A 20 -10.14 -3.50 10.27
N PHE A 21 -9.17 -2.78 9.71
CA PHE A 21 -8.28 -1.93 10.51
C PHE A 21 -9.02 -0.82 11.25
N LEU A 22 -10.04 -0.24 10.62
CA LEU A 22 -10.88 0.78 11.23
C LEU A 22 -11.71 0.19 12.38
N ASN A 23 -12.40 -0.92 12.16
CA ASN A 23 -13.35 -1.45 13.12
C ASN A 23 -12.67 -2.19 14.29
N GLU A 24 -11.59 -2.92 14.02
CA GLU A 24 -10.93 -3.76 15.02
C GLU A 24 -9.77 -3.04 15.72
N CYS A 25 -9.12 -2.09 15.04
CA CYS A 25 -7.96 -1.38 15.58
C CYS A 25 -8.20 0.12 15.80
N ASN A 26 -9.36 0.66 15.41
CA ASN A 26 -9.67 2.09 15.43
C ASN A 26 -8.65 2.94 14.65
N LEU A 27 -8.12 2.39 13.54
CA LEU A 27 -7.16 3.06 12.68
C LEU A 27 -7.83 3.57 11.41
N ALA A 28 -7.77 4.88 11.17
CA ALA A 28 -8.37 5.49 9.98
C ALA A 28 -7.65 5.07 8.69
N TYR A 29 -8.34 5.17 7.55
CA TYR A 29 -7.81 4.78 6.25
C TYR A 29 -6.54 5.56 5.86
N GLN A 30 -6.52 6.86 6.15
CA GLN A 30 -5.36 7.71 5.94
C GLN A 30 -4.14 7.26 6.75
N ASP A 31 -4.38 6.55 7.86
CA ASP A 31 -3.35 6.06 8.75
C ASP A 31 -2.84 4.67 8.33
N THR A 32 -3.66 3.91 7.61
CA THR A 32 -3.38 2.51 7.30
C THR A 32 -3.16 2.24 5.82
N SER A 33 -3.39 3.20 4.93
CA SER A 33 -3.15 3.04 3.50
C SER A 33 -2.64 4.31 2.84
N LEU A 34 -2.10 4.16 1.63
CA LEU A 34 -1.61 5.26 0.80
C LEU A 34 -2.31 5.32 -0.55
N TYR A 35 -2.57 4.17 -1.15
CA TYR A 35 -3.26 4.04 -2.42
C TYR A 35 -4.41 3.05 -2.29
N THR A 36 -5.59 3.45 -2.73
CA THR A 36 -6.73 2.56 -2.89
C THR A 36 -7.12 2.46 -4.35
N PHE A 37 -7.66 1.33 -4.79
CA PHE A 37 -8.06 1.08 -6.18
C PHE A 37 -9.39 0.34 -6.24
N LYS A 38 -10.20 0.64 -7.25
CA LYS A 38 -11.56 0.09 -7.35
C LYS A 38 -11.58 -1.37 -7.74
N ASP A 39 -10.81 -1.72 -8.75
CA ASP A 39 -10.85 -3.06 -9.32
C ASP A 39 -10.09 -4.08 -8.43
N PRO A 40 -10.57 -5.33 -8.36
CA PRO A 40 -9.88 -6.42 -7.67
C PRO A 40 -8.73 -6.97 -8.52
N VAL A 41 -7.70 -6.17 -8.75
CA VAL A 41 -6.51 -6.55 -9.53
C VAL A 41 -5.24 -6.15 -8.79
N SER A 42 -4.09 -6.72 -9.17
CA SER A 42 -2.81 -6.32 -8.57
C SER A 42 -2.56 -4.82 -8.71
N PRO A 43 -1.83 -4.17 -7.77
CA PRO A 43 -1.51 -2.75 -7.83
C PRO A 43 -0.89 -2.30 -9.16
N HIS A 44 -0.03 -3.12 -9.78
CA HIS A 44 0.52 -2.82 -11.11
C HIS A 44 -0.56 -2.67 -12.18
N LEU A 45 -1.54 -3.56 -12.21
CA LEU A 45 -2.66 -3.44 -13.13
C LEU A 45 -3.60 -2.31 -12.73
N ALA A 46 -3.79 -2.08 -11.44
CA ALA A 46 -4.65 -1.03 -10.93
C ALA A 46 -4.15 0.37 -11.34
N PHE A 47 -2.85 0.64 -11.20
CA PHE A 47 -2.20 1.86 -11.68
C PHE A 47 -2.31 2.04 -13.21
N LYS A 48 -2.33 0.94 -13.99
CA LYS A 48 -2.54 1.00 -15.43
C LYS A 48 -3.98 1.37 -15.80
N ARG A 49 -4.96 0.91 -15.01
CA ARG A 49 -6.39 1.17 -15.26
C ARG A 49 -6.83 2.55 -14.80
N GLU A 50 -6.40 2.96 -13.62
CA GLU A 50 -6.70 4.27 -13.05
C GLU A 50 -5.63 5.30 -13.43
N THR A 51 -5.64 5.74 -14.69
CA THR A 51 -4.59 6.57 -15.32
C THR A 51 -4.36 7.93 -14.64
N ASN A 52 -5.30 8.39 -13.81
CA ASN A 52 -5.20 9.58 -12.98
C ASN A 52 -4.34 9.36 -11.73
N LYS A 53 -4.02 8.11 -11.38
CA LYS A 53 -3.15 7.74 -10.25
C LYS A 53 -1.76 7.37 -10.77
N LYS A 54 -0.74 7.97 -10.20
CA LYS A 54 0.66 7.61 -10.42
C LYS A 54 1.34 7.29 -9.10
N LEU A 55 2.31 6.38 -9.14
CA LEU A 55 3.11 6.08 -7.96
C LEU A 55 4.01 7.27 -7.64
N ASP A 56 3.82 7.84 -6.45
CA ASP A 56 4.70 8.84 -5.87
C ASP A 56 5.62 8.13 -4.88
N LYS A 57 6.82 7.82 -5.34
CA LYS A 57 7.85 7.13 -4.55
C LYS A 57 8.31 7.96 -3.36
N TYR A 58 8.30 9.29 -3.46
CA TYR A 58 8.69 10.16 -2.36
C TYR A 58 7.63 10.12 -1.27
N LYS A 59 6.35 10.24 -1.64
CA LYS A 59 5.23 10.13 -0.68
C LYS A 59 5.20 8.77 0.01
N LEU A 60 5.45 7.68 -0.74
CA LEU A 60 5.54 6.34 -0.14
C LEU A 60 6.68 6.23 0.87
N ARG A 61 7.88 6.74 0.53
CA ARG A 61 9.05 6.69 1.41
C ARG A 61 8.88 7.57 2.65
N GLU A 62 8.37 8.78 2.49
CA GLU A 62 8.02 9.68 3.59
C GLU A 62 7.02 9.02 4.54
N ARG A 63 5.99 8.36 3.98
CA ARG A 63 4.99 7.66 4.79
C ARG A 63 5.59 6.54 5.62
N ILE A 64 6.46 5.72 5.02
CA ILE A 64 7.15 4.63 5.71
C ILE A 64 8.06 5.18 6.82
N ASN A 65 8.86 6.21 6.52
CA ASN A 65 9.73 6.86 7.53
C ASN A 65 8.92 7.43 8.70
N MET A 66 7.77 8.06 8.43
CA MET A 66 6.89 8.56 9.49
C MET A 66 6.35 7.41 10.35
N LEU A 67 6.01 6.26 9.77
CA LEU A 67 5.57 5.11 10.56
C LEU A 67 6.70 4.57 11.43
N ASP A 68 7.90 4.43 10.87
CA ASP A 68 9.08 3.96 11.59
C ASP A 68 9.47 4.86 12.78
N LEU A 69 9.34 6.19 12.62
CA LEU A 69 9.64 7.15 13.70
C LEU A 69 8.59 7.18 14.82
N ASN A 70 7.33 6.84 14.52
CA ASN A 70 6.22 7.02 15.44
C ASN A 70 5.75 5.72 16.12
N PHE A 71 6.24 4.57 15.69
CA PHE A 71 5.83 3.27 16.21
C PHE A 71 7.03 2.37 16.45
N ASP A 72 7.03 1.64 17.57
CA ASP A 72 8.09 0.68 17.88
C ASP A 72 8.15 -0.48 16.88
N PHE A 73 6.99 -0.83 16.31
CA PHE A 73 6.83 -1.88 15.31
C PHE A 73 5.82 -1.48 14.25
N VAL A 74 6.17 -1.71 12.98
CA VAL A 74 5.27 -1.48 11.84
C VAL A 74 5.13 -2.77 11.05
N LEU A 75 3.90 -3.25 10.93
CA LEU A 75 3.54 -4.33 10.02
C LEU A 75 3.07 -3.74 8.69
N ILE A 76 3.83 -3.95 7.62
CA ILE A 76 3.45 -3.54 6.27
C ILE A 76 3.01 -4.76 5.48
N GLU A 77 1.81 -4.74 4.92
CA GLU A 77 1.36 -5.80 4.04
C GLU A 77 1.93 -5.63 2.62
N GLY A 78 2.38 -6.73 2.01
CA GLY A 78 2.83 -6.78 0.64
C GLY A 78 1.75 -6.36 -0.36
N ALA A 79 2.20 -5.73 -1.44
CA ALA A 79 1.34 -5.12 -2.46
C ALA A 79 0.99 -6.06 -3.63
N GLY A 80 0.84 -7.36 -3.39
CA GLY A 80 0.60 -8.35 -4.44
C GLY A 80 1.38 -9.64 -4.23
N GLY A 81 1.24 -10.58 -5.18
CA GLY A 81 1.96 -11.85 -5.13
C GLY A 81 3.48 -11.69 -5.16
N ILE A 82 4.19 -12.67 -4.62
CA ILE A 82 5.66 -12.75 -4.71
C ILE A 82 6.09 -12.62 -6.18
N ALA A 83 7.05 -11.74 -6.45
CA ALA A 83 7.57 -11.42 -7.79
C ALA A 83 6.58 -10.75 -8.77
N VAL A 84 5.49 -10.14 -8.27
CA VAL A 84 4.64 -9.23 -9.07
C VAL A 84 5.15 -7.78 -8.91
N PRO A 85 5.33 -7.01 -10.00
CA PRO A 85 5.66 -5.60 -9.89
C PRO A 85 4.53 -4.83 -9.23
N ILE A 86 4.87 -3.78 -8.49
CA ILE A 86 3.95 -2.81 -7.92
C ILE A 86 3.59 -1.75 -8.96
N TYR A 87 4.57 -1.32 -9.75
CA TYR A 87 4.42 -0.23 -10.71
C TYR A 87 5.38 -0.40 -11.89
N GLU A 88 5.00 0.15 -13.04
CA GLU A 88 5.81 0.14 -14.26
C GLU A 88 5.84 1.55 -14.85
N GLU A 89 7.05 2.05 -15.12
CA GLU A 89 7.26 3.37 -15.73
C GLU A 89 8.53 3.38 -16.58
N ASN A 90 8.44 3.84 -17.83
CA ASN A 90 9.59 4.02 -18.73
C ASN A 90 10.50 2.78 -18.81
N GLN A 91 9.91 1.59 -19.02
CA GLN A 91 10.59 0.28 -19.08
C GLN A 91 11.19 -0.21 -17.74
N ASN A 92 10.98 0.52 -16.64
CA ASN A 92 11.40 0.09 -15.30
C ASN A 92 10.23 -0.57 -14.56
N PHE A 93 10.53 -1.64 -13.85
CA PHE A 93 9.60 -2.32 -12.94
C PHE A 93 10.00 -2.06 -11.50
N TYR A 94 9.06 -1.58 -10.69
CA TYR A 94 9.24 -1.40 -9.25
C TYR A 94 8.65 -2.60 -8.54
N MET A 95 9.48 -3.29 -7.76
CA MET A 95 9.11 -4.50 -7.03
C MET A 95 8.98 -4.22 -5.54
N THR A 96 8.29 -5.11 -4.82
CA THR A 96 8.21 -5.13 -3.35
C THR A 96 9.54 -5.50 -2.67
N LEU A 97 10.70 -5.45 -3.33
CA LEU A 97 11.97 -5.71 -2.63
C LEU A 97 12.32 -4.51 -1.76
N LEU A 98 12.43 -4.77 -0.46
CA LEU A 98 12.28 -3.79 0.60
C LEU A 98 13.58 -3.28 1.17
N TYR A 99 13.47 -2.05 1.67
CA TYR A 99 14.44 -1.30 2.44
C TYR A 99 15.03 -2.14 3.57
N ASN A 100 16.34 -2.05 3.72
CA ASN A 100 17.14 -2.84 4.65
C ASN A 100 17.41 -2.11 5.98
N GLU A 101 16.54 -1.20 6.39
CA GLU A 101 16.75 -0.34 7.56
C GLU A 101 15.43 -0.24 8.36
N ALA A 102 15.52 -0.58 9.65
CA ALA A 102 14.53 -0.48 10.72
C ALA A 102 13.32 -1.45 10.72
N SER A 103 12.69 -1.56 11.90
CA SER A 103 11.79 -2.61 12.46
C SER A 103 10.47 -2.87 11.70
N ILE A 104 10.56 -3.00 10.37
CA ILE A 104 9.44 -3.14 9.44
C ILE A 104 9.36 -4.60 9.02
N LEU A 105 8.30 -5.29 9.44
CA LEU A 105 7.99 -6.63 8.97
C LEU A 105 7.06 -6.55 7.77
N ILE A 106 7.39 -7.29 6.71
CA ILE A 106 6.58 -7.33 5.49
C ILE A 106 6.10 -8.73 5.24
N LEU A 107 4.78 -8.85 5.24
CA LEU A 107 4.04 -10.10 5.07
C LEU A 107 3.53 -10.24 3.63
#